data_AF-A0AAW0LZ17-F1
#
_entry.id   AF-A0AAW0LZ17-F1
#
_cell.length_a   1.000
_cell.length_b   1.000
_cell.length_c   1.000
_cell.angle_alpha   90.00
_cell.angle_beta   90.00
_cell.angle_gamma   90.00
#
_symmetry.space_group_name_H-M   'P 1'
#
loop_
_entity.id
_entity.type
_entity.pdbx_description
1 polymer ?
#
loop_
_entity_poly.entity_id
_entity_poly.type
_entity_poly.pdbx_seq_one_letter_code
_entity_poly.pdbx_strand_id
1 'polypeptide(L)'
;MFCLLVLMCFKQKLGETQIKKIEEIERRLLLSSGHIGRILFRKRWEELFKLWRNQDDVLIPLIKARRKVKQERQSKTKEGKENDDEFVVSYVDTLLDLELPEEKRKLEDKEM
;
A
#
# COMPACT_ATOMS: atom_id res chain seq x y z
N MET A 1 -3.32 -18.00 -1.20
CA MET A 1 -1.88 -18.38 -1.13
C MET A 1 -1.60 -19.59 -0.24
N PHE A 2 -2.57 -20.10 0.54
CA PHE A 2 -2.31 -21.17 1.53
C PHE A 2 -2.22 -22.59 0.94
N CYS A 3 -3.11 -22.94 -0.01
CA CYS A 3 -3.11 -24.25 -0.66
C CYS A 3 -1.78 -24.59 -1.34
N LEU A 4 -1.10 -23.57 -1.91
CA LEU A 4 0.20 -23.73 -2.56
C LEU A 4 1.31 -24.09 -1.57
N LEU A 5 1.30 -23.49 -0.37
CA LEU A 5 2.27 -23.79 0.69
C LEU A 5 2.08 -25.21 1.22
N VAL A 6 0.83 -25.63 1.47
CA VAL A 6 0.51 -26.99 1.94
C VAL A 6 0.91 -28.04 0.90
N LEU A 7 0.65 -27.80 -0.39
CA LEU A 7 1.06 -28.71 -1.47
C LEU A 7 2.59 -28.82 -1.59
N MET A 8 3.33 -27.73 -1.40
CA MET A 8 4.80 -27.77 -1.41
C MET A 8 5.39 -28.47 -0.19
N CYS A 9 4.84 -28.23 1.01
CA CYS A 9 5.35 -28.81 2.25
C CYS A 9 5.07 -30.31 2.38
N PHE A 10 3.89 -30.76 1.96
CA PHE A 10 3.46 -32.15 2.15
C PHE A 10 3.56 -33.00 0.89
N LYS A 11 3.74 -32.39 -0.30
CA LYS A 11 3.82 -33.06 -1.62
C LYS A 11 2.73 -34.11 -1.87
N GLN A 12 1.63 -34.04 -1.13
CA GLN A 12 0.51 -34.97 -1.18
C GLN A 12 -0.75 -34.17 -1.55
N LYS A 13 -1.60 -34.77 -2.38
CA LYS A 13 -2.87 -34.16 -2.78
C LYS A 13 -3.85 -34.22 -1.61
N LEU A 14 -3.73 -33.27 -0.68
CA LEU A 14 -4.66 -33.12 0.44
C LEU A 14 -6.06 -32.80 -0.10
N GLY A 15 -7.09 -33.50 0.40
CA GLY A 15 -8.47 -33.24 0.00
C GLY A 15 -8.92 -31.84 0.44
N GLU A 16 -9.80 -31.19 -0.34
CA GLU A 16 -10.27 -29.82 -0.08
C GLU A 16 -10.83 -29.61 1.33
N THR A 17 -11.48 -30.62 1.88
CA THR A 17 -12.02 -30.62 3.25
C THR A 17 -10.94 -30.59 4.33
N GLN A 18 -9.76 -31.18 4.10
CA GLN A 18 -8.64 -31.12 5.04
C GLN A 18 -7.94 -29.76 4.96
N ILE A 19 -7.77 -29.22 3.76
CA ILE A 19 -7.20 -27.88 3.54
C ILE A 19 -8.05 -26.82 4.24
N LYS A 20 -9.38 -26.87 4.08
CA LYS A 20 -10.30 -25.93 4.76
C LYS A 20 -10.20 -25.99 6.28
N LYS A 21 -10.02 -27.17 6.87
CA LYS A 21 -9.85 -27.32 8.33
C LYS A 21 -8.54 -26.73 8.83
N ILE A 22 -7.44 -26.94 8.10
CA ILE A 22 -6.13 -26.36 8.42
C ILE A 22 -6.21 -24.83 8.34
N GLU A 23 -6.78 -24.31 7.25
CA GLU A 23 -6.99 -22.88 7.05
C GLU A 23 -7.82 -22.27 8.19
N GLU A 24 -8.90 -22.94 8.62
CA GLU A 24 -9.75 -22.43 9.70
C GLU A 24 -9.04 -22.42 11.06
N ILE A 25 -8.18 -23.39 11.35
CA ILE A 25 -7.38 -23.47 12.59
C ILE A 25 -6.29 -22.40 12.59
N GLU A 26 -5.52 -22.28 11.51
CA GLU A 26 -4.48 -21.25 11.40
C GLU A 26 -5.08 -19.85 11.38
N ARG A 27 -6.22 -19.64 10.71
CA ARG A 27 -6.94 -18.38 10.77
C ARG A 27 -7.36 -18.05 12.20
N ARG A 28 -7.88 -19.02 12.96
CA ARG A 28 -8.19 -18.82 14.39
C ARG A 28 -6.94 -18.50 15.21
N LEU A 29 -5.82 -19.15 14.95
CA LEU A 29 -4.55 -18.90 15.63
C LEU A 29 -3.96 -17.52 15.29
N LEU A 30 -4.03 -17.10 14.02
CA LEU A 30 -3.61 -15.79 13.56
C LEU A 30 -4.49 -14.67 14.13
N LEU A 31 -5.81 -14.89 14.15
CA LEU A 31 -6.76 -13.95 14.75
C LEU A 31 -6.57 -13.84 16.27
N SER A 32 -6.27 -14.94 16.97
CA SER A 32 -5.99 -14.90 18.41
C SER A 32 -4.61 -14.31 18.74
N SER A 33 -3.59 -14.59 17.91
CA SER A 33 -2.23 -14.08 18.09
C SER A 33 -2.04 -12.62 17.63
N GLY A 34 -2.92 -12.08 16.80
CA GLY A 34 -2.88 -10.68 16.38
C GLY A 34 -2.99 -9.68 17.55
N HIS A 35 -3.80 -10.02 18.55
CA HIS A 35 -3.95 -9.19 19.76
C HIS A 35 -2.78 -9.37 20.74
N ILE A 36 -2.31 -10.61 20.90
CA ILE A 36 -1.22 -10.96 21.82
C ILE A 36 0.12 -10.44 21.30
N GLY A 37 0.37 -10.52 19.99
CA GLY A 37 1.56 -9.96 19.35
C GLY A 37 1.64 -8.44 19.45
N ARG A 38 0.50 -7.75 19.45
CA ARG A 38 0.44 -6.28 19.65
C ARG A 38 0.89 -5.87 21.06
N ILE A 39 0.60 -6.70 22.06
CA ILE A 39 0.98 -6.48 23.47
C ILE A 39 2.41 -6.96 23.75
N LEU A 40 2.76 -8.17 23.31
CA LEU A 40 4.09 -8.77 23.53
C LEU A 40 5.20 -8.03 22.79
N PHE A 41 4.93 -7.53 21.58
CA PHE A 41 5.93 -6.84 20.76
C PHE A 41 5.73 -5.31 20.75
N ARG A 42 5.23 -4.73 21.86
CA ARG A 42 4.99 -3.29 21.97
C ARG A 42 6.16 -2.43 21.48
N LYS A 43 7.41 -2.82 21.80
CA LYS A 43 8.63 -2.15 21.31
C LYS A 43 8.78 -2.21 19.78
N ARG A 44 8.56 -3.36 19.16
CA ARG A 44 8.62 -3.52 17.69
C ARG A 44 7.51 -2.74 16.98
N TRP A 45 6.33 -2.66 17.58
CA TRP A 45 5.25 -1.79 17.09
C TRP A 45 5.63 -0.32 17.18
N GLU A 46 6.23 0.11 18.28
CA GLU A 46 6.71 1.49 18.43
C GLU A 46 7.81 1.83 17.42
N GLU A 47 8.74 0.90 17.18
CA GLU A 47 9.75 1.01 16.12
C GLU A 47 9.11 1.08 14.73
N LEU A 48 8.11 0.25 14.44
CA LEU A 48 7.38 0.28 13.18
C LEU A 48 6.67 1.62 12.98
N PHE A 49 5.99 2.14 14.00
CA PHE A 49 5.34 3.46 13.94
C PHE A 49 6.35 4.62 13.81
N LYS A 50 7.55 4.48 14.38
CA LYS A 50 8.64 5.44 14.17
C LYS A 50 9.14 5.39 12.72
N LEU A 51 9.32 4.19 12.16
CA LEU A 51 9.70 4.02 10.76
C LEU A 51 8.67 4.61 9.81
N TRP A 52 7.38 4.39 10.05
CA TRP A 52 6.31 5.00 9.25
C TRP A 52 6.33 6.52 9.33
N ARG A 53 6.50 7.11 10.51
CA ARG A 53 6.65 8.57 10.63
C ARG A 53 7.87 9.09 9.90
N ASN A 54 9.02 8.42 10.03
CA ASN A 54 10.23 8.82 9.31
C ASN A 54 10.05 8.70 7.80
N GLN A 55 9.30 7.70 7.33
CA GLN A 55 8.96 7.53 5.93
C GLN A 55 8.06 8.68 5.44
N ASP A 56 7.03 9.05 6.22
CA ASP A 56 6.16 10.21 5.94
C ASP A 56 6.97 11.51 5.85
N ASP A 57 7.89 11.74 6.79
CA ASP A 57 8.74 12.93 6.83
C ASP A 57 9.62 13.08 5.58
N VAL A 58 9.95 11.98 4.91
CA VAL A 58 10.72 11.97 3.66
C VAL A 58 9.81 12.02 2.43
N LEU A 59 8.74 11.23 2.40
CA LEU A 59 7.88 11.09 1.21
C LEU A 59 6.93 12.26 1.01
N ILE A 60 6.32 12.79 2.07
CA ILE A 60 5.33 13.88 1.96
C ILE A 60 5.93 15.14 1.29
N PRO A 61 7.15 15.60 1.64
CA PRO A 61 7.77 16.72 0.94
C PRO A 61 7.98 16.45 -0.55
N LEU A 62 8.37 15.23 -0.93
CA LEU A 62 8.58 14.83 -2.33
C LEU A 62 7.27 14.82 -3.10
N ILE A 63 6.21 14.29 -2.51
CA ILE A 63 4.86 14.29 -3.09
C ILE A 63 4.37 15.72 -3.30
N LYS A 64 4.55 16.61 -2.31
CA LYS A 64 4.18 18.03 -2.42
C LYS A 64 4.98 18.75 -3.51
N ALA A 65 6.29 18.49 -3.61
CA ALA A 65 7.13 19.05 -4.66
C ALA A 65 6.66 18.57 -6.05
N ARG A 66 6.37 17.28 -6.19
CA ARG A 66 5.85 16.71 -7.45
C ARG A 66 4.50 17.30 -7.83
N ARG A 67 3.58 17.49 -6.87
CA ARG A 67 2.27 18.13 -7.09
C ARG A 67 2.41 19.54 -7.66
N LYS A 68 3.35 20.34 -7.14
CA LYS A 68 3.62 21.69 -7.67
C LYS A 68 4.12 21.66 -9.11
N VAL A 69 5.10 20.80 -9.40
CA VAL A 69 5.61 20.61 -10.77
C VAL A 69 4.50 20.20 -11.72
N LYS A 70 3.61 19.29 -11.30
CA LYS A 70 2.45 18.88 -12.10
C LYS A 70 1.48 20.04 -12.37
N GLN A 71 1.20 20.88 -11.37
CA GLN A 71 0.34 22.06 -11.52
C GLN A 71 0.95 23.11 -12.47
N GLU A 72 2.25 23.41 -12.34
CA GLU A 72 2.97 24.34 -13.22
C GLU A 72 3.00 23.86 -14.67
N ARG A 73 3.07 22.55 -14.88
CA ARG A 73 2.95 21.95 -16.22
C ARG A 73 1.55 22.15 -16.78
N GLN A 74 0.51 21.84 -15.99
CA GLN A 74 -0.88 22.02 -16.41
C GLN A 74 -1.22 23.48 -16.73
N SER A 75 -0.64 24.46 -16.02
CA SER A 75 -0.83 25.88 -16.36
C SER A 75 -0.13 26.26 -17.68
N LYS A 76 1.09 25.76 -17.94
CA LYS A 76 1.82 26.02 -19.19
C LYS A 76 1.14 25.42 -20.43
N THR A 77 0.57 24.22 -20.30
CA THR A 77 -0.22 23.60 -21.37
C THR A 77 -1.49 24.42 -21.69
N LYS A 78 -2.15 24.99 -20.68
CA LYS A 78 -3.32 25.87 -20.88
C LYS A 78 -2.96 27.22 -21.55
N GLU A 79 -1.72 27.67 -21.40
CA GLU A 79 -1.19 28.88 -22.04
C GLU A 79 -0.66 28.64 -23.47
N GLY A 80 -0.88 27.45 -24.05
CA GLY A 80 -0.53 27.14 -25.44
C GLY A 80 0.96 26.93 -25.70
N LYS A 81 1.78 26.77 -24.65
CA LYS A 81 3.20 26.40 -24.78
C LYS A 81 3.34 24.88 -24.66
N GLU A 82 3.10 24.18 -25.77
CA GLU A 82 3.37 22.75 -25.90
C GLU A 82 4.89 22.55 -26.02
N ASN A 83 5.57 22.39 -24.89
CA ASN A 83 6.90 21.76 -24.89
C ASN A 83 6.68 20.26 -24.84
N ASP A 84 6.95 19.62 -25.97
CA ASP A 84 6.89 18.19 -26.26
C ASP A 84 8.01 17.38 -25.55
N ASP A 85 8.43 17.83 -24.35
CA ASP A 85 9.45 17.16 -23.55
C ASP A 85 8.84 15.89 -22.94
N GLU A 86 9.12 14.77 -23.61
CA GLU A 86 9.03 13.38 -23.17
C GLU A 86 8.14 13.16 -21.93
N PHE A 87 6.87 12.84 -22.20
CA PHE A 87 5.79 12.68 -21.25
C PHE A 87 6.01 11.49 -20.30
N VAL A 88 6.97 11.60 -19.37
CA VAL A 88 7.18 10.59 -18.32
C VAL A 88 6.21 10.89 -17.18
N VAL A 89 5.02 10.30 -17.29
CA VAL A 89 4.05 10.21 -16.19
C VAL A 89 4.66 9.37 -15.08
N SER A 90 4.85 9.95 -13.91
CA SER A 90 5.28 9.17 -12.75
C SER A 90 4.09 8.47 -12.11
N TYR A 91 4.31 7.36 -11.43
CA TYR A 91 3.27 6.68 -10.67
C TYR A 91 2.58 7.62 -9.66
N VAL A 92 3.33 8.50 -9.00
CA VAL A 92 2.77 9.52 -8.09
C VAL A 92 1.81 10.47 -8.81
N ASP A 93 2.08 10.80 -10.08
CA ASP A 93 1.14 11.62 -10.85
C ASP A 93 -0.19 10.90 -11.07
N THR A 94 -0.18 9.57 -11.28
CA THR A 94 -1.42 8.78 -11.38
C THR A 94 -2.19 8.71 -10.06
N LEU A 95 -1.49 8.58 -8.93
CA LEU A 95 -2.12 8.61 -7.60
C LEU A 95 -2.75 9.98 -7.28
N LEU A 96 -2.12 11.08 -7.71
CA LEU A 96 -2.64 12.44 -7.54
C LEU A 96 -3.91 12.72 -8.36
N ASP A 97 -4.17 11.96 -9.41
CA ASP A 97 -5.41 12.04 -10.21
C ASP A 97 -6.44 11.00 -9.80
N LEU A 98 -6.06 10.04 -8.95
CA LEU A 98 -6.96 8.97 -8.50
C LEU A 98 -8.04 9.55 -7.59
N GLU A 99 -9.29 9.23 -7.91
CA GLU A 99 -10.46 9.54 -7.09
C GLU A 99 -11.06 8.25 -6.53
N LEU A 100 -11.33 8.25 -5.22
CA LEU A 100 -11.96 7.13 -4.54
C LEU A 100 -13.43 7.03 -4.99
N PRO A 101 -13.89 5.85 -5.46
CA PRO A 101 -15.22 5.72 -6.05
C PRO A 101 -16.36 5.94 -5.05
N GLU A 102 -16.13 5.59 -3.79
CA GLU A 102 -17.14 5.70 -2.72
C GLU A 102 -17.19 7.12 -2.13
N GLU A 103 -16.03 7.71 -1.85
CA GLU A 103 -15.91 8.99 -1.17
C GLU A 103 -15.86 10.19 -2.14
N LYS A 104 -15.67 9.95 -3.44
CA LYS A 104 -15.55 10.96 -4.51
C LYS A 104 -14.55 12.08 -4.19
N ARG A 105 -13.47 11.71 -3.53
CA ARG A 105 -12.35 12.60 -3.20
C ARG A 105 -11.03 12.01 -3.68
N LYS A 106 -10.01 12.86 -3.77
CA LYS A 106 -8.62 12.46 -4.04
C LYS A 106 -7.93 11.91 -2.80
N LEU A 107 -6.85 11.17 -3.01
CA LEU A 107 -5.98 10.66 -1.95
C LEU A 107 -5.30 11.81 -1.18
N GLU A 108 -5.22 11.67 0.13
CA GLU A 108 -4.38 12.52 0.99
C GLU A 108 -2.90 12.15 0.86
N ASP A 109 -2.01 13.07 1.25
CA ASP A 109 -0.56 12.86 1.17
C ASP A 109 -0.07 11.64 1.98
N LYS A 110 -0.80 11.23 3.01
CA LYS A 110 -0.49 10.07 3.85
C LYS A 110 -1.10 8.75 3.34
N GLU A 111 -2.04 8.86 2.39
CA GLU A 111 -2.70 7.70 1.77
C GLU A 111 -2.02 7.28 0.46
N MET A 112 -1.07 8.09 -0.03
CA MET A 112 -0.22 7.82 -1.20
C MET A 112 1.08 7.15 -0.80
#